data_AF-A0A8S3GLV4-F1
#
_entry.id   AF-A0A8S3GLV4-F1
#
_cell.length_a   1.000
_cell.length_b   1.000
_cell.length_c   1.000
_cell.angle_alpha   90.00
_cell.angle_beta   90.00
_cell.angle_gamma   90.00
#
_symmetry.space_group_name_H-M   'P 1'
#
loop_
_entity.id
_entity.type
_entity.pdbx_description
1 polymer ?
#
loop_
_entity_poly.entity_id
_entity_poly.type
_entity_poly.pdbx_seq_one_letter_code
_entity_poly.pdbx_strand_id
1 'polypeptide(L)'
;YYQKSKGKTIVKQFRSSLKDNIGDVHANLMSRYPEAPEWWYTTLFILAFILAAIVCYYGELMPWHYLFVAVSIAFIFLLPTGIVQAVTNQSIGLNVITEFVAGIVIPGDPLANVTFKTYGYITQYQALLLISDLKLGHYMKIPPRAMFITQLIGTIIAGIVNFLTANYLMNNIPHICTRENPRWTCPNANTFFSASIIWGAIGPIKMFGKGSIYSHLLYGFLIGAILPIITWSLTKKYPNIKWLRHIHFPIMLSATAIMPPAPPGNYPSWLLVGFIFNFILARYAHTWWKRYAYVFSAAMDSGVAVGVIIIFFILQNNKIEFPTWWGTGGYSGDGCPLSHANYYGIIPRE
;
A
#
# COMPACT_ATOMS: atom_id res chain seq x y z
N TYR A 1 18.66 -25.82 -3.23
CA TYR A 1 17.33 -26.47 -3.22
C TYR A 1 16.14 -25.52 -3.01
N TYR A 2 16.29 -24.33 -2.40
CA TYR A 2 15.15 -23.45 -2.05
C TYR A 2 14.59 -22.54 -3.17
N GLN A 3 15.39 -22.00 -4.10
CA GLN A 3 14.88 -21.11 -5.18
C GLN A 3 14.53 -21.84 -6.50
N LYS A 4 15.30 -22.87 -6.88
CA LYS A 4 14.99 -23.71 -8.07
C LYS A 4 13.65 -24.46 -7.92
N SER A 5 13.21 -24.66 -6.67
CA SER A 5 11.95 -25.31 -6.31
C SER A 5 10.73 -24.39 -6.54
N LYS A 6 10.82 -23.08 -6.28
CA LYS A 6 9.64 -22.21 -6.35
C LYS A 6 9.08 -22.01 -7.76
N GLY A 7 9.89 -21.84 -8.81
CA GLY A 7 9.34 -21.67 -10.17
C GLY A 7 8.54 -22.89 -10.65
N LYS A 8 9.12 -24.10 -10.50
CA LYS A 8 8.40 -25.35 -10.81
C LYS A 8 7.25 -25.62 -9.86
N THR A 9 7.35 -25.22 -8.59
CA THR A 9 6.27 -25.34 -7.60
C THR A 9 5.14 -24.36 -7.86
N ILE A 10 5.41 -23.14 -8.30
CA ILE A 10 4.41 -22.13 -8.70
C ILE A 10 3.68 -22.61 -9.94
N VAL A 11 4.40 -23.14 -10.94
CA VAL A 11 3.75 -23.74 -12.13
C VAL A 11 2.97 -25.00 -11.77
N LYS A 12 3.49 -25.82 -10.84
CA LYS A 12 2.78 -27.01 -10.33
C LYS A 12 1.55 -26.63 -9.50
N GLN A 13 1.64 -25.57 -8.69
CA GLN A 13 0.53 -25.02 -7.89
C GLN A 13 -0.52 -24.39 -8.80
N PHE A 14 -0.11 -23.61 -9.80
CA PHE A 14 -1.00 -23.07 -10.82
C PHE A 14 -1.74 -24.18 -11.57
N ARG A 15 -1.01 -25.22 -12.01
CA ARG A 15 -1.60 -26.40 -12.66
C ARG A 15 -2.45 -27.25 -11.71
N SER A 16 -2.14 -27.30 -10.41
CA SER A 16 -2.96 -28.01 -9.42
C SER A 16 -4.16 -27.21 -8.97
N SER A 17 -4.12 -25.87 -9.01
CA SER A 17 -5.31 -25.03 -8.80
C SER A 17 -6.30 -25.18 -9.95
N LEU A 18 -5.83 -25.56 -11.15
CA LEU A 18 -6.65 -25.84 -12.33
C LEU A 18 -7.17 -27.29 -12.40
N LYS A 19 -6.67 -28.20 -11.56
CA LYS A 19 -7.12 -29.60 -11.50
C LYS A 19 -7.73 -29.84 -10.14
N ASP A 20 -9.03 -30.11 -10.11
CA ASP A 20 -9.88 -30.23 -8.91
C ASP A 20 -9.17 -30.70 -7.64
N ASN A 21 -9.46 -29.97 -6.56
CA ASN A 21 -8.95 -30.07 -5.19
C ASN A 21 -9.18 -31.45 -4.54
N ILE A 22 -8.53 -32.51 -4.99
CA ILE A 22 -8.70 -33.87 -4.45
C ILE A 22 -7.97 -34.06 -3.08
N GLY A 23 -7.39 -33.01 -2.47
CA GLY A 23 -6.58 -33.17 -1.25
C GLY A 23 -6.67 -32.08 -0.17
N ASP A 24 -7.41 -30.99 -0.35
CA ASP A 24 -7.54 -29.95 0.69
C ASP A 24 -8.84 -30.14 1.49
N VAL A 25 -8.71 -30.35 2.81
CA VAL A 25 -9.83 -30.50 3.74
C VAL A 25 -10.73 -29.26 3.73
N HIS A 26 -10.15 -28.06 3.57
CA HIS A 26 -10.93 -26.82 3.47
C HIS A 26 -11.74 -26.77 2.18
N ALA A 27 -11.15 -27.16 1.05
CA ALA A 27 -11.87 -27.23 -0.23
C ALA A 27 -13.01 -28.25 -0.20
N ASN A 28 -12.79 -29.41 0.42
CA ASN A 28 -13.82 -30.43 0.60
C ASN A 28 -14.97 -29.98 1.51
N LEU A 29 -14.68 -29.20 2.55
CA LEU A 29 -15.72 -28.63 3.40
C LEU A 29 -16.48 -27.51 2.68
N MET A 30 -15.79 -26.74 1.84
CA MET A 30 -16.35 -25.63 1.08
C MET A 30 -17.17 -26.06 -0.14
N SER A 31 -16.96 -27.26 -0.69
CA SER A 31 -17.71 -27.78 -1.84
C SER A 31 -19.22 -27.91 -1.59
N ARG A 32 -19.64 -27.91 -0.32
CA ARG A 32 -21.05 -27.88 0.09
C ARG A 32 -21.73 -26.53 -0.18
N TYR A 33 -20.96 -25.45 -0.27
CA TYR A 33 -21.47 -24.12 -0.54
C TYR A 33 -21.38 -23.83 -2.04
N PRO A 34 -22.46 -23.31 -2.65
CA PRO A 34 -22.41 -22.93 -4.05
C PRO A 34 -21.44 -21.74 -4.21
N GLU A 35 -20.54 -21.85 -5.19
CA GLU A 35 -19.65 -20.76 -5.54
C GLU A 35 -20.43 -19.55 -6.08
N ALA A 36 -19.82 -18.37 -5.97
CA ALA A 36 -20.34 -17.16 -6.57
C ALA A 36 -20.12 -17.25 -8.10
N PRO A 37 -21.17 -17.12 -8.92
CA PRO A 37 -21.01 -17.19 -10.36
C PRO A 37 -20.03 -16.13 -10.90
N GLU A 38 -19.18 -16.49 -11.84
CA GLU A 38 -18.21 -15.57 -12.45
C GLU A 38 -18.88 -14.34 -13.10
N TRP A 39 -20.13 -14.47 -13.55
CA TRP A 39 -20.89 -13.37 -14.11
C TRP A 39 -21.20 -12.27 -13.09
N TRP A 40 -21.25 -12.55 -11.79
CA TRP A 40 -21.41 -11.51 -10.74
C TRP A 40 -20.21 -10.57 -10.75
N TYR A 41 -19.01 -11.13 -10.74
CA TYR A 41 -17.76 -10.37 -10.80
C TYR A 41 -17.60 -9.64 -12.14
N THR A 42 -17.94 -10.30 -13.24
CA THR A 42 -17.84 -9.71 -14.59
C THR A 42 -18.80 -8.55 -14.75
N THR A 43 -20.04 -8.69 -14.30
CA THR A 43 -21.05 -7.62 -14.36
C THR A 43 -20.64 -6.43 -13.49
N LEU A 44 -20.15 -6.70 -12.28
CA LEU A 44 -19.65 -5.65 -11.38
C LEU A 44 -18.46 -4.90 -12.00
N PHE A 45 -17.51 -5.62 -12.61
CA PHE A 45 -16.38 -5.02 -13.30
C PHE A 45 -16.81 -4.13 -14.46
N ILE A 46 -17.72 -4.61 -15.32
CA ILE A 46 -18.23 -3.84 -16.47
C ILE A 46 -18.95 -2.57 -15.99
N LEU A 47 -19.82 -2.69 -14.98
CA LEU A 47 -20.54 -1.54 -14.42
C LEU A 47 -19.58 -0.51 -13.82
N ALA A 48 -18.61 -0.96 -13.02
CA ALA A 48 -17.61 -0.08 -12.42
C ALA A 48 -16.72 0.59 -13.48
N PHE A 49 -16.36 -0.14 -14.54
CA PHE A 49 -15.57 0.39 -15.65
C PHE A 49 -16.33 1.46 -16.44
N ILE A 50 -17.61 1.23 -16.75
CA ILE A 50 -18.46 2.21 -17.44
C ILE A 50 -18.62 3.47 -16.58
N LEU A 51 -18.91 3.31 -15.28
CA LEU A 51 -19.00 4.44 -14.36
C LEU A 51 -17.68 5.23 -14.29
N ALA A 52 -16.55 4.54 -14.20
CA ALA A 52 -15.23 5.17 -14.24
C ALA A 52 -14.98 5.95 -15.53
N ALA A 53 -15.36 5.38 -16.69
CA ALA A 53 -15.23 6.05 -17.99
C ALA A 53 -16.12 7.31 -18.09
N ILE A 54 -17.36 7.24 -17.59
CA ILE A 54 -18.29 8.38 -17.51
C ILE A 54 -17.68 9.49 -16.64
N VAL A 55 -17.17 9.14 -15.45
CA VAL A 55 -16.54 10.11 -14.54
C VAL A 55 -15.29 10.75 -15.16
N CYS A 56 -14.45 9.97 -15.84
CA CYS A 56 -13.27 10.49 -16.53
C CYS A 56 -13.65 11.47 -17.65
N TYR A 57 -14.71 11.16 -18.42
CA TYR A 57 -15.17 11.97 -19.54
C TYR A 57 -15.85 13.26 -19.08
N TYR A 58 -16.85 13.18 -18.20
CA TYR A 58 -17.60 14.35 -17.74
C TYR A 58 -16.84 15.21 -16.72
N GLY A 59 -15.95 14.60 -15.94
CA GLY A 59 -15.13 15.32 -14.97
C GLY A 59 -13.88 15.96 -15.57
N GLU A 60 -13.65 15.82 -16.88
CA GLU A 60 -12.45 16.28 -17.60
C GLU A 60 -11.14 15.84 -16.91
N LEU A 61 -11.18 14.72 -16.18
CA LEU A 61 -10.07 14.28 -15.32
C LEU A 61 -8.94 13.67 -16.14
N MET A 62 -9.31 12.87 -17.15
CA MET A 62 -8.41 12.11 -18.00
C MET A 62 -9.16 11.64 -19.24
N PRO A 63 -8.53 11.62 -20.43
CA PRO A 63 -9.15 10.98 -21.60
C PRO A 63 -9.49 9.51 -21.33
N TRP A 64 -10.76 9.14 -21.53
CA TRP A 64 -11.31 7.84 -21.10
C TRP A 64 -10.56 6.61 -21.66
N HIS A 65 -9.94 6.72 -22.84
CA HIS A 65 -9.20 5.62 -23.44
C HIS A 65 -7.96 5.21 -22.64
N TYR A 66 -7.35 6.12 -21.87
CA TYR A 66 -6.23 5.80 -20.98
C TYR A 66 -6.65 4.94 -19.78
N LEU A 67 -7.95 4.86 -19.47
CA LEU A 67 -8.48 3.95 -18.47
C LEU A 67 -8.17 2.48 -18.81
N PHE A 68 -8.23 2.11 -20.11
CA PHE A 68 -7.86 0.76 -20.54
C PHE A 68 -6.40 0.44 -20.23
N VAL A 69 -5.51 1.40 -20.44
CA VAL A 69 -4.08 1.24 -20.16
C VAL A 69 -3.86 1.09 -18.65
N ALA A 70 -4.49 1.93 -17.83
CA ALA A 70 -4.40 1.86 -16.37
C ALA A 70 -4.87 0.50 -15.84
N VAL A 71 -6.05 0.04 -16.26
CA VAL A 71 -6.62 -1.25 -15.84
C VAL A 71 -5.79 -2.43 -16.35
N SER A 72 -5.23 -2.34 -17.56
CA SER A 72 -4.35 -3.39 -18.11
C SER A 72 -3.07 -3.55 -17.28
N ILE A 73 -2.46 -2.43 -16.85
CA ILE A 73 -1.30 -2.47 -15.95
C ILE A 73 -1.69 -3.13 -14.63
N ALA A 74 -2.80 -2.72 -14.02
CA ALA A 74 -3.30 -3.32 -12.78
C ALA A 74 -3.48 -4.84 -12.92
N PHE A 75 -4.07 -5.30 -14.03
CA PHE A 75 -4.31 -6.73 -14.29
C PHE A 75 -3.01 -7.53 -14.47
N ILE A 76 -2.06 -7.02 -15.27
CA ILE A 76 -0.77 -7.69 -15.54
C ILE A 76 0.03 -7.85 -14.25
N PHE A 77 0.09 -6.79 -13.42
CA PHE A 77 0.90 -6.80 -12.21
C PHE A 77 0.18 -7.40 -11.00
N LEU A 78 -1.13 -7.65 -11.06
CA LEU A 78 -1.87 -8.31 -9.98
C LEU A 78 -1.28 -9.68 -9.61
N LEU A 79 -0.98 -10.51 -10.61
CA LEU A 79 -0.47 -11.87 -10.36
C LEU A 79 0.95 -11.87 -9.76
N PRO A 80 1.95 -11.17 -10.33
CA PRO A 80 3.30 -11.11 -9.73
C PRO A 80 3.28 -10.51 -8.31
N THR A 81 2.57 -9.40 -8.11
CA THR A 81 2.51 -8.73 -6.81
C THR A 81 1.77 -9.59 -5.78
N GLY A 82 0.71 -10.27 -6.18
CA GLY A 82 -0.01 -11.24 -5.33
C GLY A 82 0.85 -12.44 -4.92
N ILE A 83 1.68 -12.98 -5.81
CA ILE A 83 2.63 -14.07 -5.46
C ILE A 83 3.65 -13.58 -4.43
N VAL A 84 4.19 -12.37 -4.61
CA VAL A 84 5.15 -11.80 -3.65
C VAL A 84 4.46 -11.63 -2.30
N GLN A 85 3.30 -10.95 -2.26
CA GLN A 85 2.56 -10.74 -1.03
C GLN A 85 2.17 -12.06 -0.34
N ALA A 86 1.75 -13.08 -1.08
CA ALA A 86 1.41 -14.39 -0.51
C ALA A 86 2.62 -15.10 0.12
N VAL A 87 3.84 -14.81 -0.32
CA VAL A 87 5.07 -15.43 0.19
C VAL A 87 5.74 -14.62 1.30
N THR A 88 5.73 -13.29 1.17
CA THR A 88 6.49 -12.38 2.03
C THR A 88 5.61 -11.61 3.01
N ASN A 89 4.29 -11.67 2.83
CA ASN A 89 3.32 -10.81 3.51
C ASN A 89 3.58 -9.30 3.32
N GLN A 90 4.25 -8.93 2.23
CA GLN A 90 4.58 -7.55 1.87
C GLN A 90 4.06 -7.25 0.47
N SER A 91 3.26 -6.19 0.33
CA SER A 91 2.78 -5.70 -0.95
C SER A 91 3.75 -4.68 -1.52
N ILE A 92 4.19 -4.90 -2.76
CA ILE A 92 5.07 -3.96 -3.47
C ILE A 92 4.19 -2.94 -4.18
N GLY A 93 4.38 -1.65 -3.85
CA GLY A 93 3.62 -0.55 -4.43
C GLY A 93 3.96 -0.32 -5.90
N LEU A 94 2.94 -0.21 -6.77
CA LEU A 94 3.12 0.20 -8.17
C LEU A 94 3.00 1.71 -8.39
N ASN A 95 2.77 2.48 -7.33
CA ASN A 95 2.56 3.94 -7.38
C ASN A 95 3.51 4.64 -8.35
N VAL A 96 4.82 4.43 -8.19
CA VAL A 96 5.83 5.11 -8.99
C VAL A 96 5.79 4.67 -10.46
N ILE A 97 5.52 3.39 -10.73
CA ILE A 97 5.48 2.88 -12.11
C ILE A 97 4.26 3.42 -12.83
N THR A 98 3.09 3.42 -12.20
CA THR A 98 1.86 3.95 -12.80
C THR A 98 1.94 5.46 -13.01
N GLU A 99 2.47 6.21 -12.06
CA GLU A 99 2.72 7.65 -12.18
C GLU A 99 3.77 7.98 -13.26
N PHE A 100 4.81 7.16 -13.39
CA PHE A 100 5.84 7.31 -14.42
C PHE A 100 5.28 7.09 -15.82
N VAL A 101 4.51 6.01 -16.02
CA VAL A 101 3.83 5.73 -17.30
C VAL A 101 2.85 6.84 -17.62
N ALA A 102 2.02 7.26 -16.65
CA ALA A 102 1.08 8.37 -16.84
C ALA A 102 1.79 9.67 -17.23
N GLY A 103 2.88 10.02 -16.56
CA GLY A 103 3.65 11.24 -16.85
C GLY A 103 4.34 11.26 -18.22
N ILE A 104 4.58 10.08 -18.82
CA ILE A 104 5.08 9.98 -20.20
C ILE A 104 3.93 10.10 -21.21
N VAL A 105 2.81 9.42 -20.94
CA VAL A 105 1.68 9.31 -21.86
C VAL A 105 0.81 10.58 -21.86
N ILE A 106 0.64 11.20 -20.70
CA ILE A 106 -0.19 12.40 -20.47
C ILE A 106 0.69 13.46 -19.76
N PRO A 107 1.66 14.05 -20.47
CA PRO A 107 2.57 15.01 -19.86
C PRO A 107 1.87 16.33 -19.53
N GLY A 108 2.20 16.92 -18.38
CA GLY A 108 1.77 18.27 -18.02
C GLY A 108 0.44 18.37 -17.28
N ASP A 109 -0.29 17.26 -17.15
CA ASP A 109 -1.57 17.23 -16.44
C ASP A 109 -1.47 16.43 -15.13
N PRO A 110 -1.44 17.11 -13.96
CA PRO A 110 -1.38 16.44 -12.67
C PRO A 110 -2.67 15.70 -12.32
N LEU A 111 -3.84 16.17 -12.79
CA LEU A 111 -5.13 15.56 -12.47
C LEU A 111 -5.31 14.25 -13.23
N ALA A 112 -4.88 14.22 -14.49
CA ALA A 112 -4.83 12.99 -15.28
C ALA A 112 -3.89 11.95 -14.66
N ASN A 113 -2.73 12.38 -14.14
CA ASN A 113 -1.78 11.47 -13.50
C ASN A 113 -2.36 10.83 -12.22
N VAL A 114 -2.97 11.63 -11.34
CA VAL A 114 -3.66 11.16 -10.12
C VAL A 114 -4.76 10.16 -10.46
N THR A 115 -5.54 10.46 -11.50
CA THR A 115 -6.64 9.61 -11.96
C THR A 115 -6.10 8.29 -12.52
N PHE A 116 -5.06 8.33 -13.35
CA PHE A 116 -4.40 7.13 -13.89
C PHE A 116 -3.82 6.24 -12.78
N LYS A 117 -3.13 6.85 -11.81
CA LYS A 117 -2.59 6.14 -10.64
C LYS A 117 -3.68 5.47 -9.82
N THR A 118 -4.80 6.17 -9.60
CA THR A 118 -5.94 5.63 -8.85
C THR A 118 -6.45 4.35 -9.50
N TYR A 119 -6.72 4.36 -10.81
CA TYR A 119 -7.19 3.17 -11.51
C TYR A 119 -6.11 2.11 -11.75
N GLY A 120 -4.83 2.49 -11.85
CA GLY A 120 -3.74 1.54 -12.13
C GLY A 120 -3.16 0.87 -10.90
N TYR A 121 -3.09 1.56 -9.76
CA TYR A 121 -2.49 1.04 -8.53
C TYR A 121 -3.54 0.72 -7.46
N ILE A 122 -4.47 1.64 -7.16
CA ILE A 122 -5.43 1.43 -6.06
C ILE A 122 -6.36 0.27 -6.40
N THR A 123 -6.79 0.14 -7.65
CA THR A 123 -7.57 -1.03 -8.10
C THR A 123 -6.81 -2.35 -7.88
N GLN A 124 -5.52 -2.41 -8.18
CA GLN A 124 -4.72 -3.61 -7.88
C GLN A 124 -4.64 -3.87 -6.38
N TYR A 125 -4.38 -2.84 -5.58
CA TYR A 125 -4.29 -2.96 -4.13
C TYR A 125 -5.61 -3.50 -3.53
N GLN A 126 -6.75 -2.97 -3.97
CA GLN A 126 -8.07 -3.44 -3.56
C GLN A 126 -8.34 -4.89 -4.01
N ALA A 127 -7.89 -5.27 -5.21
CA ALA A 127 -8.00 -6.65 -5.68
C ALA A 127 -7.20 -7.63 -4.79
N LEU A 128 -6.02 -7.24 -4.33
CA LEU A 128 -5.22 -8.06 -3.39
C LEU A 128 -5.89 -8.20 -2.02
N LEU A 129 -6.52 -7.13 -1.51
CA LEU A 129 -7.32 -7.19 -0.29
C LEU A 129 -8.53 -8.11 -0.45
N LEU A 130 -9.26 -7.99 -1.57
CA LEU A 130 -10.39 -8.86 -1.90
C LEU A 130 -9.96 -10.34 -1.91
N ILE A 131 -8.83 -10.67 -2.54
CA ILE A 131 -8.28 -12.03 -2.57
C ILE A 131 -7.92 -12.52 -1.15
N SER A 132 -7.31 -11.64 -0.34
CA SER A 132 -6.99 -11.95 1.07
C SER A 132 -8.24 -12.30 1.87
N ASP A 133 -9.30 -11.51 1.72
CA ASP A 133 -10.57 -11.73 2.41
C ASP A 133 -11.29 -12.98 1.94
N LEU A 134 -11.29 -13.26 0.64
CA LEU A 134 -11.85 -14.51 0.10
C LEU A 134 -11.13 -15.73 0.66
N LYS A 135 -9.80 -15.64 0.82
CA LYS A 135 -9.00 -16.71 1.42
C LYS A 135 -9.30 -16.87 2.92
N LEU A 136 -9.45 -15.76 3.65
CA LEU A 136 -9.91 -15.79 5.04
C LEU A 136 -11.30 -16.44 5.15
N GLY A 137 -12.24 -16.05 4.28
CA GLY A 137 -13.58 -16.63 4.19
C GLY A 137 -13.55 -18.15 3.94
N HIS A 138 -12.65 -18.60 3.05
CA HIS A 138 -12.42 -20.02 2.80
C HIS A 138 -11.91 -20.77 4.06
N TYR A 139 -11.02 -20.15 4.85
CA TYR A 139 -10.56 -20.74 6.11
C TYR A 139 -11.62 -20.72 7.22
N MET A 140 -12.48 -19.72 7.24
CA MET A 140 -13.58 -19.56 8.20
C MET A 140 -14.87 -20.29 7.80
N LYS A 141 -14.90 -20.89 6.60
CA LYS A 141 -16.05 -21.62 6.03
C LYS A 141 -17.28 -20.72 5.85
N ILE A 142 -17.04 -19.48 5.44
CA ILE A 142 -18.10 -18.53 5.10
C ILE A 142 -18.55 -18.79 3.66
N PRO A 143 -19.86 -18.85 3.37
CA PRO A 143 -20.36 -19.09 2.02
C PRO A 143 -19.84 -18.04 1.02
N PRO A 144 -19.33 -18.41 -0.17
CA PRO A 144 -18.74 -17.45 -1.12
C PRO A 144 -19.70 -16.36 -1.58
N ARG A 145 -20.99 -16.70 -1.78
CA ARG A 145 -22.03 -15.74 -2.15
C ARG A 145 -22.28 -14.69 -1.07
N ALA A 146 -22.27 -15.11 0.20
CA ALA A 146 -22.43 -14.20 1.33
C ALA A 146 -21.22 -13.25 1.42
N MET A 147 -20.00 -13.79 1.27
CA MET A 147 -18.77 -12.99 1.22
C MET A 147 -18.84 -11.90 0.15
N PHE A 148 -19.24 -12.25 -1.07
CA PHE A 148 -19.36 -11.29 -2.18
C PHE A 148 -20.35 -10.15 -1.85
N ILE A 149 -21.55 -10.50 -1.35
CA ILE A 149 -22.58 -9.50 -1.02
C ILE A 149 -22.12 -8.59 0.11
N THR A 150 -21.54 -9.16 1.18
CA THR A 150 -21.04 -8.37 2.32
C THR A 150 -19.91 -7.44 1.90
N GLN A 151 -18.98 -7.89 1.06
CA GLN A 151 -17.89 -7.05 0.54
C GLN A 151 -18.42 -5.93 -0.36
N LEU A 152 -19.39 -6.21 -1.23
CA LEU A 152 -20.00 -5.21 -2.09
C LEU A 152 -20.71 -4.13 -1.27
N ILE A 153 -21.56 -4.53 -0.33
CA ILE A 153 -22.27 -3.61 0.57
C ILE A 153 -21.28 -2.80 1.41
N GLY A 154 -20.29 -3.47 2.00
CA GLY A 154 -19.24 -2.81 2.79
C GLY A 154 -18.47 -1.77 1.99
N THR A 155 -18.14 -2.06 0.72
CA THR A 155 -17.44 -1.12 -0.17
C THR A 155 -18.30 0.10 -0.50
N ILE A 156 -19.60 -0.09 -0.75
CA ILE A 156 -20.55 1.01 -1.00
C ILE A 156 -20.67 1.90 0.23
N ILE A 157 -20.88 1.31 1.41
CA ILE A 157 -20.97 2.05 2.68
C ILE A 157 -19.67 2.81 2.94
N ALA A 158 -18.52 2.16 2.83
CA ALA A 158 -17.22 2.79 3.04
C ALA A 158 -16.99 3.94 2.07
N GLY A 159 -17.35 3.78 0.79
CA GLY A 159 -17.26 4.84 -0.22
C GLY A 159 -18.10 6.07 0.14
N ILE A 160 -19.36 5.86 0.52
CA ILE A 160 -20.28 6.94 0.92
C ILE A 160 -19.79 7.63 2.19
N VAL A 161 -19.44 6.88 3.24
CA VAL A 161 -18.99 7.45 4.51
C VAL A 161 -17.68 8.23 4.35
N ASN A 162 -16.72 7.72 3.56
CA ASN A 162 -15.48 8.44 3.29
C ASN A 162 -15.75 9.74 2.52
N PHE A 163 -16.63 9.72 1.51
CA PHE A 163 -17.00 10.90 0.76
C PHE A 163 -17.70 11.95 1.62
N LEU A 164 -18.70 11.55 2.42
CA LEU A 164 -19.43 12.45 3.31
C LEU A 164 -18.51 13.07 4.36
N THR A 165 -17.63 12.26 4.96
CA THR A 165 -16.64 12.75 5.92
C THR A 165 -15.68 13.75 5.28
N ALA A 166 -15.14 13.44 4.10
CA ALA A 166 -14.27 14.36 3.39
C ALA A 166 -14.96 15.69 3.06
N ASN A 167 -16.20 15.63 2.54
CA ASN A 167 -16.98 16.82 2.24
C ASN A 167 -17.33 17.63 3.50
N TYR A 168 -17.65 16.96 4.60
CA TYR A 168 -17.91 17.62 5.89
C TYR A 168 -16.67 18.35 6.41
N LEU A 169 -15.50 17.69 6.38
CA LEU A 169 -14.24 18.26 6.86
C LEU A 169 -13.84 19.48 6.03
N MET A 170 -13.95 19.42 4.71
CA MET A 170 -13.60 20.55 3.82
C MET A 170 -14.52 21.76 3.98
N ASN A 171 -15.82 21.57 4.28
CA ASN A 171 -16.77 22.67 4.40
C ASN A 171 -16.81 23.31 5.80
N ASN A 172 -16.51 22.55 6.86
CA ASN A 172 -16.67 23.03 8.25
C ASN A 172 -15.36 23.43 8.92
N ILE A 173 -14.21 22.94 8.45
CA ILE A 173 -12.91 23.22 9.06
C ILE A 173 -12.16 24.24 8.21
N PRO A 174 -12.02 25.49 8.69
CA PRO A 174 -11.25 26.48 7.96
C PRO A 174 -9.76 26.11 7.98
N HIS A 175 -9.06 26.36 6.87
CA HIS A 175 -7.62 26.12 6.73
C HIS A 175 -7.22 24.65 6.96
N ILE A 176 -8.06 23.69 6.57
CA ILE A 176 -7.72 22.25 6.63
C ILE A 176 -6.52 21.94 5.71
N CYS A 177 -5.65 21.03 6.14
CA CYS A 177 -4.45 20.61 5.40
C CYS A 177 -3.39 21.72 5.17
N THR A 178 -3.59 22.94 5.68
CA THR A 178 -2.60 24.02 5.61
C THR A 178 -1.70 24.02 6.84
N ARG A 179 -0.56 24.73 6.75
CA ARG A 179 0.38 24.87 7.89
C ARG A 179 -0.18 25.74 9.02
N GLU A 180 -1.20 26.54 8.75
CA GLU A 180 -1.85 27.45 9.71
C GLU A 180 -2.69 26.71 10.74
N ASN A 181 -3.16 25.50 10.40
CA ASN A 181 -3.96 24.66 11.30
C ASN A 181 -3.21 23.37 11.66
N PRO A 182 -2.28 23.41 12.64
CA PRO A 182 -1.46 22.25 13.01
C PRO A 182 -2.27 21.09 13.58
N ARG A 183 -3.53 21.31 13.96
CA ARG A 183 -4.43 20.26 14.46
C ARG A 183 -4.97 19.38 13.32
N TRP A 184 -5.11 19.93 12.11
CA TRP A 184 -5.73 19.27 10.97
C TRP A 184 -4.75 19.14 9.81
N THR A 185 -3.72 18.32 10.02
CA THR A 185 -2.72 18.02 9.00
C THR A 185 -3.18 16.88 8.09
N CYS A 186 -2.79 16.95 6.81
CA CYS A 186 -3.14 15.92 5.82
C CYS A 186 -1.89 15.32 5.16
N PRO A 187 -1.05 14.56 5.89
CA PRO A 187 0.22 14.07 5.36
C PRO A 187 0.04 13.19 4.12
N ASN A 188 -0.92 12.26 4.15
CA ASN A 188 -1.22 11.38 3.01
C ASN A 188 -1.74 12.15 1.79
N ALA A 189 -2.57 13.17 1.98
CA ALA A 189 -3.10 13.96 0.88
C ALA A 189 -2.01 14.84 0.26
N ASN A 190 -1.18 15.45 1.11
CA ASN A 190 -0.06 16.29 0.68
C ASN A 190 1.01 15.50 -0.06
N THR A 191 1.29 14.25 0.33
CA THR A 191 2.21 13.38 -0.43
C THR A 191 1.61 12.97 -1.77
N PHE A 192 0.31 12.65 -1.81
CA PHE A 192 -0.39 12.33 -3.06
C PHE A 192 -0.40 13.52 -4.03
N PHE A 193 -0.62 14.73 -3.52
CA PHE A 193 -0.56 15.98 -4.29
C PHE A 193 0.86 16.34 -4.73
N SER A 194 1.86 16.20 -3.86
CA SER A 194 3.26 16.45 -4.24
C SER A 194 3.73 15.48 -5.33
N ALA A 195 3.32 14.22 -5.23
CA ALA A 195 3.62 13.22 -6.25
C ALA A 195 3.01 13.55 -7.61
N SER A 196 1.77 14.07 -7.64
CA SER A 196 1.13 14.48 -8.91
C SER A 196 1.81 15.66 -9.59
N ILE A 197 2.38 16.58 -8.81
CA ILE A 197 3.20 17.67 -9.37
C ILE A 197 4.48 17.12 -9.98
N ILE A 198 5.20 16.27 -9.25
CA ILE A 198 6.50 15.71 -9.68
C ILE A 198 6.32 14.85 -10.94
N TRP A 199 5.39 13.90 -10.91
CA TRP A 199 5.22 12.91 -11.96
C TRP A 199 4.26 13.34 -13.06
N GLY A 200 3.29 14.21 -12.78
CA GLY A 200 2.28 14.69 -13.74
C GLY A 200 2.65 16.04 -14.35
N ALA A 201 2.63 17.10 -13.53
CA ALA A 201 2.79 18.47 -14.02
C ALA A 201 4.21 18.74 -14.60
N ILE A 202 5.27 18.36 -13.88
CA ILE A 202 6.64 18.48 -14.39
C ILE A 202 6.94 17.35 -15.38
N GLY A 203 6.51 16.13 -15.02
CA GLY A 203 6.70 14.92 -15.81
C GLY A 203 8.09 14.30 -15.61
N PRO A 204 8.21 12.97 -15.78
CA PRO A 204 9.45 12.23 -15.53
C PRO A 204 10.60 12.66 -16.46
N ILE A 205 10.29 13.08 -17.70
CA ILE A 205 11.29 13.46 -18.69
C ILE A 205 12.03 14.74 -18.26
N LYS A 206 11.32 15.73 -17.72
CA LYS A 206 11.95 16.98 -17.24
C LYS A 206 12.59 16.78 -15.87
N MET A 207 11.92 16.05 -14.98
CA MET A 207 12.41 15.86 -13.61
C MET A 207 13.64 14.93 -13.55
N PHE A 208 13.69 13.86 -14.35
CA PHE A 208 14.74 12.84 -14.30
C PHE A 208 15.54 12.68 -15.60
N GLY A 209 15.29 13.52 -16.61
CA GLY A 209 16.00 13.49 -17.88
C GLY A 209 17.46 13.97 -17.82
N LYS A 210 18.13 13.93 -18.99
CA LYS A 210 19.53 14.36 -19.12
C LYS A 210 19.68 15.84 -18.73
N GLY A 211 20.54 16.14 -17.76
CA GLY A 211 20.79 17.49 -17.25
C GLY A 211 20.06 17.85 -15.95
N SER A 212 19.15 17.00 -15.46
CA SER A 212 18.54 17.19 -14.13
C SER A 212 19.44 16.65 -13.01
N ILE A 213 19.42 17.32 -11.85
CA ILE A 213 20.04 16.87 -10.60
C ILE A 213 19.54 15.47 -10.17
N TYR A 214 18.31 15.11 -10.54
CA TYR A 214 17.68 13.84 -10.15
C TYR A 214 17.87 12.71 -11.16
N SER A 215 18.55 12.96 -12.29
CA SER A 215 18.77 11.95 -13.34
C SER A 215 19.38 10.64 -12.82
N HIS A 216 20.26 10.73 -11.81
CA HIS A 216 20.90 9.58 -11.21
C HIS A 216 19.95 8.66 -10.43
N LEU A 217 18.77 9.15 -10.01
CA LEU A 217 17.79 8.33 -9.29
C LEU A 217 17.20 7.21 -10.17
N LEU A 218 17.16 7.40 -11.49
CA LEU A 218 16.70 6.36 -12.41
C LEU A 218 17.62 5.13 -12.43
N TYR A 219 18.91 5.27 -12.08
CA TYR A 219 19.80 4.12 -11.90
C TYR A 219 19.35 3.20 -10.75
N GLY A 220 18.52 3.69 -9.83
CA GLY A 220 17.88 2.88 -8.80
C GLY A 220 17.06 1.72 -9.38
N PHE A 221 16.38 1.90 -10.52
CA PHE A 221 15.66 0.80 -11.19
C PHE A 221 16.61 -0.29 -11.69
N LEU A 222 17.77 0.10 -12.22
CA LEU A 222 18.80 -0.84 -12.68
C LEU A 222 19.42 -1.60 -11.50
N ILE A 223 19.76 -0.88 -10.42
CA ILE A 223 20.26 -1.50 -9.18
C ILE A 223 19.22 -2.49 -8.62
N GLY A 224 17.95 -2.09 -8.57
CA GLY A 224 16.84 -2.93 -8.15
C GLY A 224 16.65 -4.19 -9.00
N ALA A 225 16.89 -4.11 -10.31
CA ALA A 225 16.83 -5.25 -11.22
C ALA A 225 18.05 -6.19 -11.07
N ILE A 226 19.23 -5.63 -10.83
CA ILE A 226 20.49 -6.38 -10.78
C ILE A 226 20.66 -7.12 -9.43
N LEU A 227 20.28 -6.51 -8.30
CA LEU A 227 20.50 -7.08 -6.96
C LEU A 227 19.88 -8.49 -6.75
N PRO A 228 18.64 -8.77 -7.19
CA PRO A 228 18.07 -10.12 -7.14
C PRO A 228 18.85 -11.13 -7.99
N ILE A 229 19.39 -10.71 -9.13
CA ILE A 229 20.18 -11.58 -10.03
C ILE A 229 21.52 -11.92 -9.38
N ILE A 230 22.18 -10.93 -8.77
CA ILE A 230 23.44 -11.12 -8.04
C ILE A 230 23.23 -12.13 -6.90
N THR A 231 22.19 -11.96 -6.09
CA THR A 231 21.91 -12.90 -4.99
C THR A 231 21.58 -14.30 -5.44
N TRP A 232 20.82 -14.44 -6.51
CA TRP A 232 20.54 -15.74 -7.11
C TRP A 232 21.82 -16.42 -7.60
N SER A 233 22.70 -15.67 -8.27
CA SER A 233 24.00 -16.17 -8.75
C SER A 233 24.92 -16.58 -7.59
N LEU A 234 25.04 -15.75 -6.56
CA LEU A 234 25.83 -16.04 -5.36
C LEU A 234 25.32 -17.27 -4.61
N THR A 235 24.00 -17.42 -4.50
CA THR A 235 23.38 -18.59 -3.86
C THR A 235 23.65 -19.88 -4.65
N LYS A 236 23.81 -19.78 -5.96
CA LYS A 236 24.17 -20.91 -6.83
C LYS A 236 25.65 -21.26 -6.75
N LYS A 237 26.54 -20.25 -6.69
CA LYS A 237 28.00 -20.43 -6.61
C LYS A 237 28.47 -20.92 -5.25
N TYR A 238 27.85 -20.43 -4.16
CA TYR A 238 28.21 -20.78 -2.78
C TYR A 238 27.05 -21.48 -2.06
N PRO A 239 26.74 -22.74 -2.39
CA PRO A 239 25.61 -23.46 -1.80
C PRO A 239 25.76 -23.73 -0.30
N ASN A 240 26.98 -23.68 0.23
CA ASN A 240 27.32 -23.97 1.62
C ASN A 240 26.97 -22.83 2.58
N ILE A 241 26.86 -21.59 2.11
CA ILE A 241 26.54 -20.43 2.95
C ILE A 241 25.01 -20.33 3.10
N LYS A 242 24.50 -20.79 4.24
CA LYS A 242 23.04 -20.85 4.50
C LYS A 242 22.39 -19.46 4.64
N TRP A 243 23.11 -18.45 5.14
CA TRP A 243 22.56 -17.10 5.35
C TRP A 243 22.22 -16.37 4.04
N LEU A 244 22.99 -16.57 2.95
CA LEU A 244 22.70 -15.96 1.64
C LEU A 244 21.29 -16.30 1.12
N ARG A 245 20.72 -17.43 1.55
CA ARG A 245 19.35 -17.84 1.17
C ARG A 245 18.24 -17.04 1.86
N HIS A 246 18.56 -16.31 2.93
CA HIS A 246 17.59 -15.54 3.73
C HIS A 246 17.57 -14.06 3.33
N ILE A 247 18.49 -13.63 2.46
CA ILE A 247 18.56 -12.25 1.97
C ILE A 247 17.53 -12.06 0.86
N HIS A 248 16.54 -11.21 1.12
CA HIS A 248 15.49 -10.84 0.17
C HIS A 248 15.59 -9.34 -0.15
N PHE A 249 16.38 -9.01 -1.17
CA PHE A 249 16.59 -7.62 -1.60
C PHE A 249 15.30 -6.82 -1.88
N PRO A 250 14.27 -7.38 -2.55
CA PRO A 250 13.02 -6.65 -2.76
C PRO A 250 12.36 -6.19 -1.46
N ILE A 251 12.40 -7.01 -0.41
CA ILE A 251 11.84 -6.67 0.91
C ILE A 251 12.69 -5.60 1.59
N MET A 252 14.02 -5.73 1.53
CA MET A 252 14.93 -4.76 2.11
C MET A 252 14.81 -3.37 1.47
N LEU A 253 14.71 -3.30 0.14
CA LEU A 253 14.53 -2.04 -0.58
C LEU A 253 13.13 -1.46 -0.40
N SER A 254 12.13 -2.31 -0.12
CA SER A 254 10.78 -1.85 0.21
C SER A 254 10.65 -1.30 1.63
N ALA A 255 11.67 -1.45 2.48
CA ALA A 255 11.59 -1.02 3.89
C ALA A 255 11.29 0.47 4.03
N THR A 256 11.75 1.31 3.11
CA THR A 256 11.54 2.77 3.11
C THR A 256 10.36 3.22 2.24
N ALA A 257 9.48 2.30 1.81
CA ALA A 257 8.43 2.61 0.83
C ALA A 257 7.35 3.58 1.35
N ILE A 258 7.23 3.77 2.66
CA ILE A 258 6.24 4.65 3.31
C ILE A 258 6.87 6.03 3.65
N MET A 259 8.11 6.28 3.23
CA MET A 259 8.78 7.57 3.39
C MET A 259 8.60 8.40 2.11
N PRO A 260 7.87 9.54 2.12
CA PRO A 260 6.89 10.03 3.09
C PRO A 260 5.48 9.38 2.89
N PRO A 261 4.55 9.45 3.86
CA PRO A 261 4.46 10.42 4.95
C PRO A 261 5.02 9.96 6.30
N ALA A 262 5.51 8.73 6.44
CA ALA A 262 6.07 8.27 7.72
C ALA A 262 7.31 9.11 8.08
N PRO A 263 7.33 9.79 9.24
CA PRO A 263 8.50 10.52 9.69
C PRO A 263 9.71 9.59 9.89
N PRO A 264 10.95 10.09 9.71
CA PRO A 264 12.15 9.30 9.93
C PRO A 264 12.22 8.62 11.30
N GLY A 265 11.66 9.24 12.35
CA GLY A 265 11.62 8.68 13.71
C GLY A 265 10.80 7.38 13.85
N ASN A 266 9.86 7.12 12.93
CA ASN A 266 9.07 5.89 12.94
C ASN A 266 9.93 4.67 12.60
N TYR A 267 10.93 4.80 11.73
CA TYR A 267 11.74 3.68 11.26
C TYR A 267 12.59 3.04 12.38
N PRO A 268 13.37 3.80 13.18
CA PRO A 268 14.05 3.25 14.35
C PRO A 268 13.08 2.63 15.36
N SER A 269 11.91 3.24 15.56
CA SER A 269 10.89 2.74 16.48
C SER A 269 10.32 1.39 16.04
N TRP A 270 9.96 1.25 14.76
CA TRP A 270 9.52 -0.02 14.17
C TRP A 270 10.61 -1.08 14.21
N LEU A 271 11.87 -0.70 13.96
CA LEU A 271 13.00 -1.60 14.06
C LEU A 271 13.22 -2.08 15.50
N LEU A 272 13.10 -1.19 16.49
CA LEU A 272 13.24 -1.51 17.90
C LEU A 272 12.13 -2.46 18.37
N VAL A 273 10.87 -2.15 18.05
CA VAL A 273 9.73 -3.03 18.37
C VAL A 273 9.89 -4.38 17.67
N GLY A 274 10.25 -4.36 16.39
CA GLY A 274 10.54 -5.56 15.62
C GLY A 274 11.65 -6.42 16.23
N PHE A 275 12.72 -5.80 16.73
CA PHE A 275 13.82 -6.47 17.41
C PHE A 275 13.38 -7.06 18.75
N ILE A 276 12.65 -6.31 19.57
CA ILE A 276 12.15 -6.81 20.86
C ILE A 276 11.24 -8.03 20.65
N PHE A 277 10.28 -7.95 19.74
CA PHE A 277 9.33 -9.04 19.54
C PHE A 277 9.92 -10.22 18.77
N ASN A 278 10.65 -9.98 17.67
CA ASN A 278 11.10 -11.07 16.79
C ASN A 278 12.50 -11.58 17.10
N PHE A 279 13.33 -10.85 17.85
CA PHE A 279 14.65 -11.32 18.27
C PHE A 279 14.68 -11.68 19.75
N ILE A 280 14.28 -10.77 20.65
CA ILE A 280 14.37 -11.01 22.10
C ILE A 280 13.27 -11.98 22.54
N LEU A 281 11.99 -11.62 22.38
CA LEU A 281 10.88 -12.44 22.86
C LEU A 281 10.79 -13.79 22.14
N ALA A 282 11.08 -13.82 20.84
CA ALA A 282 11.13 -15.08 20.09
C ALA A 282 12.25 -16.02 20.60
N ARG A 283 13.39 -15.50 21.07
CA ARG A 283 14.53 -16.31 21.53
C ARG A 283 14.44 -16.70 23.00
N TYR A 284 14.04 -15.77 23.87
CA TYR A 284 14.05 -15.96 25.33
C TYR A 284 12.69 -16.38 25.90
N ALA A 285 11.58 -16.04 25.24
CA ALA A 285 10.21 -16.31 25.69
C ALA A 285 9.36 -16.95 24.58
N HIS A 286 9.92 -17.93 23.88
CA HIS A 286 9.32 -18.53 22.68
C HIS A 286 7.89 -19.07 22.91
N THR A 287 7.61 -19.65 24.08
CA THR A 287 6.27 -20.16 24.44
C THR A 287 5.22 -19.06 24.47
N TRP A 288 5.57 -17.89 25.02
CA TRP A 288 4.69 -16.73 25.03
C TRP A 288 4.52 -16.16 23.62
N TRP A 289 5.63 -15.98 22.90
CA TRP A 289 5.64 -15.41 21.56
C TRP A 289 4.73 -16.19 20.59
N LYS A 290 4.84 -17.52 20.56
CA LYS A 290 4.02 -18.38 19.68
C LYS A 290 2.52 -18.26 19.97
N ARG A 291 2.12 -18.03 21.22
CA ARG A 291 0.71 -18.01 21.63
C ARG A 291 0.09 -16.62 21.52
N TYR A 292 0.84 -15.57 21.83
CA TYR A 292 0.27 -14.23 22.06
C TYR A 292 0.79 -13.15 21.13
N ALA A 293 1.92 -13.32 20.43
CA ALA A 293 2.52 -12.22 19.65
C ALA A 293 1.57 -11.67 18.58
N TYR A 294 0.90 -12.55 17.81
CA TYR A 294 -0.06 -12.13 16.79
C TYR A 294 -1.33 -11.50 17.39
N VAL A 295 -1.82 -12.03 18.50
CA VAL A 295 -3.00 -11.48 19.21
C VAL A 295 -2.67 -10.09 19.77
N PHE A 296 -1.48 -9.93 20.35
CA PHE A 296 -1.00 -8.65 20.85
C PHE A 296 -0.82 -7.62 19.73
N SER A 297 -0.28 -8.02 18.58
CA SER A 297 -0.21 -7.15 17.39
C SER A 297 -1.60 -6.67 16.97
N ALA A 298 -2.56 -7.58 16.84
CA ALA A 298 -3.94 -7.23 16.48
C ALA A 298 -4.62 -6.32 17.53
N ALA A 299 -4.31 -6.53 18.81
CA ALA A 299 -4.80 -5.69 19.89
C ALA A 299 -4.20 -4.28 19.85
N MET A 300 -2.92 -4.14 19.52
CA MET A 300 -2.26 -2.83 19.33
C MET A 300 -2.88 -2.07 18.14
N ASP A 301 -3.08 -2.73 17.00
CA ASP A 301 -3.70 -2.11 15.82
C ASP A 301 -5.14 -1.65 16.11
N SER A 302 -5.92 -2.51 16.77
CA SER A 302 -7.29 -2.19 17.21
C SER A 302 -7.31 -1.07 18.24
N GLY A 303 -6.35 -1.07 19.18
CA GLY A 303 -6.21 -0.06 20.21
C GLY A 303 -5.88 1.31 19.64
N VAL A 304 -5.02 1.39 18.62
CA VAL A 304 -4.75 2.64 17.90
C VAL A 304 -6.00 3.14 17.20
N ALA A 305 -6.75 2.26 16.49
CA ALA A 305 -7.98 2.66 15.80
C ALA A 305 -9.03 3.24 16.77
N VAL A 306 -9.28 2.55 17.89
CA VAL A 306 -10.22 3.04 18.93
C VAL A 306 -9.69 4.31 19.58
N GLY A 307 -8.39 4.38 19.89
CA GLY A 307 -7.74 5.55 20.48
C GLY A 307 -7.85 6.78 19.59
N VAL A 308 -7.67 6.64 18.28
CA VAL A 308 -7.82 7.75 17.31
C VAL A 308 -9.26 8.29 17.34
N ILE A 309 -10.27 7.43 17.39
CA ILE A 309 -11.68 7.85 17.47
C ILE A 309 -11.94 8.63 18.77
N ILE A 310 -11.44 8.12 19.90
CA ILE A 310 -11.58 8.77 21.20
C ILE A 310 -10.90 10.14 21.21
N ILE A 311 -9.64 10.22 20.72
CA ILE A 311 -8.88 11.47 20.63
C ILE A 311 -9.61 12.46 19.71
N PHE A 312 -10.14 12.01 18.59
CA PHE A 312 -10.89 12.84 17.65
C PHE A 312 -12.11 13.49 18.32
N PHE A 313 -12.98 12.69 18.94
CA PHE A 313 -14.22 13.21 19.53
C PHE A 313 -14.00 14.01 20.81
N ILE A 314 -13.04 13.61 21.65
CA ILE A 314 -12.79 14.27 22.93
C ILE A 314 -11.95 15.53 22.75
N LEU A 315 -10.85 15.46 22.00
CA LEU A 315 -9.87 16.55 21.92
C LEU A 315 -10.04 17.40 20.67
N GLN A 316 -9.91 16.80 19.48
CA GLN A 316 -9.86 17.56 18.22
C GLN A 316 -11.18 18.28 17.92
N ASN A 317 -12.32 17.59 18.08
CA ASN A 317 -13.64 18.17 17.84
C ASN A 317 -14.02 19.26 18.86
N ASN A 318 -13.63 19.08 20.13
CA ASN A 318 -13.94 20.04 21.20
C ASN A 318 -12.89 21.16 21.34
N LYS A 319 -11.93 21.25 20.42
CA LYS A 319 -10.84 22.26 20.41
C LYS A 319 -10.02 22.29 21.70
N ILE A 320 -9.91 21.14 22.39
CA ILE A 320 -9.12 21.03 23.62
C ILE A 320 -7.65 20.87 23.24
N GLU A 321 -6.81 21.79 23.69
CA GLU A 321 -5.37 21.71 23.49
C GLU A 321 -4.76 20.69 24.47
N PHE A 322 -3.94 19.78 23.94
CA PHE A 322 -3.20 18.86 24.77
C PHE A 322 -2.12 19.63 25.55
N PRO A 323 -1.88 19.36 26.84
CA PRO A 323 -0.86 20.06 27.60
C PRO A 323 0.51 19.87 26.95
N THR A 324 1.27 20.95 26.82
CA THR A 324 2.65 20.90 26.33
C THR A 324 3.53 20.20 27.36
N TRP A 325 4.23 19.16 26.92
CA TRP A 325 5.15 18.37 27.74
C TRP A 325 6.38 17.99 26.93
N TRP A 326 7.37 17.40 27.59
CA TRP A 326 8.68 17.08 27.00
C TRP A 326 8.59 16.20 25.73
N GLY A 327 7.52 15.41 25.57
CA GLY A 327 7.31 14.55 24.39
C GLY A 327 6.47 15.15 23.25
N THR A 328 5.93 16.37 23.40
CA THR A 328 5.16 17.05 22.33
C THR A 328 5.97 18.09 21.54
N GLY A 329 7.26 18.25 21.85
CA GLY A 329 8.18 19.06 21.04
C GLY A 329 7.87 20.57 21.00
N GLY A 330 6.98 21.08 21.86
CA GLY A 330 6.55 22.48 21.86
C GLY A 330 6.01 22.93 20.50
N TYR A 331 6.25 24.19 20.12
CA TYR A 331 5.80 24.80 18.85
C TYR A 331 6.33 24.08 17.59
N SER A 332 7.34 23.23 17.72
CA SER A 332 7.99 22.53 16.61
C SER A 332 7.50 21.09 16.37
N GLY A 333 6.54 20.59 17.17
CA GLY A 333 5.88 19.29 17.00
C GLY A 333 6.75 18.05 17.25
N ASP A 334 7.98 18.04 16.73
CA ASP A 334 8.93 16.91 16.76
C ASP A 334 10.18 17.19 17.62
N GLY A 335 10.25 18.34 18.29
CA GLY A 335 11.42 18.75 19.08
C GLY A 335 12.71 18.93 18.26
N CYS A 336 12.60 18.91 16.93
CA CYS A 336 13.69 19.07 15.99
C CYS A 336 13.48 20.37 15.18
N PRO A 337 14.19 21.47 15.49
CA PRO A 337 13.99 22.76 14.82
C PRO A 337 14.34 22.73 13.32
N LEU A 338 15.09 21.73 12.86
CA LEU A 338 15.48 21.55 11.46
C LEU A 338 14.55 20.60 10.69
N SER A 339 13.49 20.05 11.30
CA SER A 339 12.54 19.15 10.61
C SER A 339 11.88 19.81 9.40
N HIS A 340 11.75 21.14 9.42
CA HIS A 340 11.16 21.94 8.36
C HIS A 340 12.18 22.52 7.36
N ALA A 341 13.47 22.28 7.56
CA ALA A 341 14.50 22.78 6.67
C ALA A 341 14.49 22.00 5.34
N ASN A 342 14.65 22.71 4.22
CA ASN A 342 14.83 22.08 2.92
C ASN A 342 16.22 21.40 2.81
N TYR A 343 16.51 20.76 1.67
CA TYR A 343 17.81 20.11 1.42
C TYR A 343 19.03 21.02 1.68
N TYR A 344 18.87 22.35 1.57
CA TYR A 344 19.91 23.34 1.81
C TYR A 344 19.99 23.82 3.28
N GLY A 345 19.23 23.22 4.20
CA GLY A 345 19.16 23.66 5.59
C GLY A 345 18.38 24.96 5.78
N ILE A 346 17.68 25.43 4.75
CA ILE A 346 16.88 26.66 4.81
C ILE A 346 15.48 26.29 5.27
N ILE A 347 15.09 26.79 6.43
CA ILE A 347 13.69 26.77 6.87
C ILE A 347 12.96 27.78 5.99
N PRO A 348 11.97 27.38 5.16
CA PRO A 348 11.20 28.32 4.37
C PRO A 348 10.57 29.34 5.33
N ARG A 349 10.93 30.62 5.19
CA ARG A 349 10.24 31.69 5.90
C ARG A 349 8.82 31.79 5.35
N GLU A 350 7.90 32.08 6.27
CA GLU A 350 6.45 32.23 6.07
C GLU A 350 6.07 33.02 4.81
#